data_AF-E4QTJ8-F1
#
_entry.id   AF-E4QTJ8-F1
#
_cell.length_a   1.000
_cell.length_b   1.000
_cell.length_c   1.000
_cell.angle_alpha   90.00
_cell.angle_beta   90.00
_cell.angle_gamma   90.00
#
_symmetry.space_group_name_H-M   'P 1'
#
loop_
_entity.id
_entity.type
_entity.pdbx_description
1 polymer ?
#
loop_
_entity_poly.entity_id
_entity_poly.type
_entity_poly.pdbx_seq_one_letter_code
_entity_poly.pdbx_strand_id
1 'polypeptide(L)'
;MVKFKKFLKLSPIFLPLVVFLSCSETISQAETLLASKDDKDSPYVIIDENTKTFTLDLSASRLEKIEKSAFFSLKSRFYQKVNSQIDVKKNTDQEKDKKTESEKINFYTLKKVIFPESLLEIDDYAFYVDSANLDQNEKIQELDFSRAMKLRRIGSFAFQGNNIKTLVLPPSITSIGKQAFAKNSLETVDFSQATKLETIETGAFFDNKITELDLSKNLILAEIFPGSFETNQINQVKFNPNSKPLIIRKSAFKNNVISVDSKLLDLPKNSKLENIFS
;
A
#
# COMPACT_ATOMS: atom_id res chain seq x y z
N MET A 1 13.01 -16.32 -31.66
CA MET A 1 11.86 -16.65 -32.52
C MET A 1 10.76 -17.06 -31.56
N VAL A 2 9.67 -16.33 -31.29
CA VAL A 2 8.76 -15.52 -32.10
C VAL A 2 8.25 -14.35 -31.24
N LYS A 3 8.27 -13.12 -31.78
CA LYS A 3 7.64 -11.93 -31.20
C LYS A 3 6.16 -11.93 -31.57
N PHE A 4 5.24 -11.97 -30.60
CA PHE A 4 3.83 -11.67 -30.86
C PHE A 4 3.59 -10.17 -30.76
N LYS A 5 3.65 -9.48 -31.90
CA LYS A 5 3.01 -8.17 -32.10
C LYS A 5 1.54 -8.43 -32.43
N LYS A 6 0.62 -8.13 -31.51
CA LYS A 6 -0.80 -7.94 -31.85
C LYS A 6 -1.06 -6.44 -31.91
N PHE A 7 -1.07 -5.90 -33.12
CA PHE A 7 -1.63 -4.59 -33.40
C PHE A 7 -3.15 -4.69 -33.28
N LEU A 8 -3.73 -4.15 -32.22
CA LEU A 8 -5.14 -3.78 -32.22
C LEU A 8 -5.23 -2.39 -32.88
N LYS A 9 -5.72 -2.34 -34.11
CA LYS A 9 -6.20 -1.08 -34.70
C LYS A 9 -7.50 -0.73 -34.00
N LEU A 10 -7.46 0.17 -33.03
CA LEU A 10 -8.65 0.86 -32.54
C LEU A 10 -8.91 2.05 -33.47
N SER A 11 -10.04 2.02 -34.18
CA SER A 11 -10.57 3.22 -34.84
C SER A 11 -10.99 4.23 -33.77
N PRO A 12 -10.85 5.56 -34.00
CA PRO A 12 -11.37 6.53 -33.05
C PRO A 12 -12.88 6.58 -33.24
N ILE A 13 -13.61 5.93 -32.35
CA ILE A 13 -15.02 6.25 -32.15
C ILE A 13 -15.04 7.26 -31.01
N PHE A 14 -15.09 8.54 -31.39
CA PHE A 14 -15.52 9.59 -30.48
C PHE A 14 -16.98 9.30 -30.10
N LEU A 15 -17.22 9.07 -28.82
CA LEU A 15 -18.46 9.55 -28.21
C LEU A 15 -18.07 10.46 -27.05
N PRO A 16 -18.65 11.67 -26.93
CA PRO A 16 -18.69 12.33 -25.64
C PRO A 16 -19.44 11.38 -24.71
N LEU A 17 -18.94 11.18 -23.50
CA LEU A 17 -19.58 10.31 -22.52
C LEU A 17 -20.91 10.95 -22.09
N VAL A 18 -21.95 10.80 -22.93
CA VAL A 18 -23.34 10.94 -22.50
C VAL A 18 -23.62 9.67 -21.72
N VAL A 19 -23.75 9.83 -20.41
CA VAL A 19 -24.08 8.74 -19.47
C VAL A 19 -25.46 8.18 -19.84
N PHE A 20 -25.47 7.11 -20.63
CA PHE A 20 -26.62 6.22 -20.67
C PHE A 20 -26.54 5.32 -19.43
N LEU A 21 -27.46 5.56 -18.50
CA LEU A 21 -27.77 4.65 -17.39
C LEU A 21 -28.23 3.30 -17.97
N SER A 22 -27.29 2.38 -18.15
CA SER A 22 -27.58 0.96 -18.37
C SER A 22 -26.82 0.12 -17.35
N CYS A 23 -27.54 -0.59 -16.49
CA CYS A 23 -27.09 -1.59 -15.51
C CYS A 23 -25.86 -1.23 -14.65
N SER A 24 -26.11 -0.53 -13.55
CA SER A 24 -25.39 -0.51 -12.25
C SER A 24 -23.96 -1.08 -12.18
N GLU A 25 -23.00 -0.62 -12.99
CA GLU A 25 -21.60 -0.74 -12.61
C GLU A 25 -21.34 0.28 -11.51
N THR A 26 -21.22 -0.20 -10.27
CA THR A 26 -20.75 0.61 -9.16
C THR A 26 -19.32 1.04 -9.49
N ILE A 27 -19.11 2.33 -9.77
CA ILE A 27 -17.78 2.91 -9.93
C ILE A 27 -16.99 2.62 -8.65
N SER A 28 -15.82 1.99 -8.79
CA SER A 28 -15.00 1.65 -7.64
C SER A 28 -14.45 2.90 -6.94
N GLN A 29 -14.09 2.77 -5.66
CA GLN A 29 -13.48 3.87 -4.91
C GLN A 29 -12.23 4.41 -5.61
N ALA A 30 -11.36 3.53 -6.13
CA ALA A 30 -10.17 3.97 -6.87
C ALA A 30 -10.51 4.71 -8.15
N GLU A 31 -11.49 4.26 -8.94
CA GLU A 31 -11.93 4.98 -10.14
C GLU A 31 -12.45 6.38 -9.79
N THR A 32 -13.17 6.52 -8.67
CA THR A 32 -13.63 7.82 -8.19
C THR A 32 -12.47 8.73 -7.80
N LEU A 33 -11.44 8.19 -7.14
CA LEU A 33 -10.28 8.94 -6.68
C LEU A 33 -9.30 9.29 -7.81
N LEU A 34 -9.25 8.47 -8.86
CA LEU A 34 -8.36 8.67 -10.00
C LEU A 34 -9.02 9.36 -11.19
N ALA A 35 -10.33 9.66 -11.12
CA ALA A 35 -11.04 10.31 -12.20
C ALA A 35 -10.58 11.77 -12.42
N SER A 36 -10.30 12.10 -13.69
CA SER A 36 -10.20 13.48 -14.17
C SER A 36 -11.60 14.07 -14.34
N LYS A 37 -11.76 15.37 -14.06
CA LYS A 37 -13.04 16.10 -14.22
C LYS A 37 -12.81 17.40 -14.99
N ASP A 38 -13.67 17.69 -15.97
CA ASP A 38 -13.67 18.95 -16.72
C ASP A 38 -12.26 19.34 -17.24
N ASP A 39 -11.58 18.40 -17.91
CA ASP A 39 -10.22 18.53 -18.44
C ASP A 39 -9.12 18.81 -17.39
N LYS A 40 -9.43 18.63 -16.10
CA LYS A 40 -8.47 18.73 -15.00
C LYS A 40 -8.12 17.35 -14.46
N ASP A 41 -6.83 17.17 -14.18
CA ASP A 41 -6.30 16.00 -13.49
C ASP A 41 -7.01 15.77 -12.14
N SER A 42 -7.01 14.51 -11.67
CA SER A 42 -7.51 14.20 -10.34
C SER A 42 -6.82 15.07 -9.27
N PRO A 43 -7.56 15.68 -8.33
CA PRO A 43 -6.97 16.50 -7.27
C PRO A 43 -6.15 15.69 -6.26
N TYR A 44 -6.25 14.36 -6.31
CA TYR A 44 -5.52 13.45 -5.41
C TYR A 44 -4.28 12.84 -6.05
N VAL A 45 -3.98 13.17 -7.31
CA VAL A 45 -2.87 12.57 -8.05
C VAL A 45 -1.75 13.59 -8.22
N ILE A 46 -0.60 13.27 -7.63
CA ILE A 46 0.64 14.04 -7.80
C ILE A 46 1.60 13.22 -8.65
N ILE A 47 1.84 13.66 -9.88
CA ILE A 47 2.68 12.97 -10.85
C ILE A 47 4.17 13.26 -10.61
N ASP A 48 4.99 12.21 -10.67
CA ASP A 48 6.43 12.30 -10.87
C ASP A 48 6.79 11.85 -12.29
N GLU A 49 7.14 12.82 -13.14
CA GLU A 49 7.49 12.59 -14.54
C GLU A 49 8.78 11.81 -14.74
N ASN A 50 9.72 11.89 -13.79
CA ASN A 50 11.04 11.25 -13.91
C ASN A 50 10.94 9.75 -13.67
N THR A 51 10.14 9.35 -12.68
CA THR A 51 9.98 7.94 -12.31
C THR A 51 8.78 7.28 -12.99
N LYS A 52 7.94 8.06 -13.70
CA LYS A 52 6.67 7.60 -14.27
C LYS A 52 5.76 6.97 -13.22
N THR A 53 5.72 7.61 -12.06
CA THR A 53 4.86 7.22 -10.94
C THR A 53 3.97 8.35 -10.50
N PHE A 54 3.00 8.05 -9.63
CA PHE A 54 2.24 9.07 -8.93
C PHE A 54 2.09 8.75 -7.44
N THR A 55 1.91 9.81 -6.66
CA THR A 55 1.44 9.76 -5.28
C THR A 55 -0.06 9.95 -5.26
N LEU A 56 -0.78 9.04 -4.59
CA LEU A 56 -2.17 9.22 -4.22
C LEU A 56 -2.22 10.02 -2.91
N ASP A 57 -2.38 11.32 -3.02
CA ASP A 57 -2.48 12.23 -1.88
C ASP A 57 -3.94 12.39 -1.47
N LEU A 58 -4.35 11.66 -0.44
CA LEU A 58 -5.70 11.73 0.12
C LEU A 58 -5.81 12.73 1.27
N SER A 59 -4.78 13.52 1.57
CA SER A 59 -4.71 14.36 2.78
C SER A 59 -5.86 15.36 2.91
N ALA A 60 -6.36 15.88 1.78
CA ALA A 60 -7.49 16.80 1.71
C ALA A 60 -8.87 16.10 1.65
N SER A 61 -8.90 14.77 1.53
CA SER A 61 -10.15 14.01 1.49
C SER A 61 -10.79 13.89 2.88
N ARG A 62 -12.09 13.57 2.89
CA ARG A 62 -12.86 13.23 4.10
C ARG A 62 -13.14 11.74 4.22
N LEU A 63 -12.34 10.90 3.55
CA LEU A 63 -12.53 9.46 3.57
C LEU A 63 -12.31 8.91 4.98
N GLU A 64 -13.33 8.21 5.49
CA GLU A 64 -13.22 7.48 6.75
C GLU A 64 -12.75 6.03 6.53
N LYS A 65 -12.88 5.51 5.31
CA LYS A 65 -12.54 4.13 4.98
C LYS A 65 -11.93 4.01 3.59
N ILE A 66 -10.84 3.24 3.48
CA ILE A 66 -10.43 2.67 2.18
C ILE A 66 -11.15 1.34 2.01
N GLU A 67 -11.91 1.22 0.93
CA GLU A 67 -12.81 0.09 0.69
C GLU A 67 -12.07 -1.22 0.39
N LYS A 68 -12.78 -2.34 0.62
CA LYS A 68 -12.29 -3.67 0.32
C LYS A 68 -11.87 -3.75 -1.15
N SER A 69 -10.65 -4.21 -1.40
CA SER A 69 -10.09 -4.34 -2.74
C SER A 69 -10.06 -3.05 -3.58
N ALA A 70 -10.14 -1.87 -2.97
CA ALA A 70 -10.24 -0.58 -3.69
C ALA A 70 -9.16 -0.40 -4.77
N PHE A 71 -7.92 -0.76 -4.45
CA PHE A 71 -6.74 -0.70 -5.31
C PHE A 71 -6.20 -2.10 -5.66
N PHE A 72 -7.06 -3.12 -5.73
CA PHE A 72 -6.64 -4.49 -6.02
C PHE A 72 -6.29 -4.72 -7.49
N SER A 73 -6.97 -4.04 -8.42
CA SER A 73 -6.79 -4.27 -9.86
C SER A 73 -5.62 -3.46 -10.44
N LEU A 74 -5.08 -3.93 -11.57
CA LEU A 74 -4.10 -3.16 -12.35
C LEU A 74 -4.64 -1.76 -12.67
N LYS A 75 -5.85 -1.66 -13.22
CA LYS A 75 -6.50 -0.38 -13.59
C LYS A 75 -6.53 0.61 -12.43
N SER A 76 -6.85 0.14 -11.22
CA SER A 76 -6.89 0.99 -10.02
C SER A 76 -5.52 1.50 -9.54
N ARG A 77 -4.41 1.08 -10.16
CA ARG A 77 -3.04 1.49 -9.82
C ARG A 77 -2.33 2.26 -10.92
N PHE A 78 -3.01 2.51 -12.04
CA PHE A 78 -2.48 3.34 -13.12
C PHE A 78 -3.27 4.65 -13.20
N TYR A 79 -2.55 5.74 -13.41
CA TYR A 79 -3.11 7.02 -13.80
C TYR A 79 -2.75 7.30 -15.25
N GLN A 80 -3.73 7.67 -16.06
CA GLN A 80 -3.55 8.04 -17.45
C GLN A 80 -3.67 9.57 -17.58
N LYS A 81 -2.65 10.21 -18.16
CA LYS A 81 -2.69 11.65 -18.48
C LYS A 81 -2.54 11.87 -19.97
N VAL A 82 -3.42 12.71 -20.53
CA VAL A 82 -3.36 13.16 -21.92
C VAL A 82 -2.72 14.54 -21.95
N ASN A 83 -1.60 14.68 -22.65
CA ASN A 83 -0.95 15.97 -22.86
C ASN A 83 -1.13 16.39 -24.33
N SER A 84 -1.69 17.58 -24.56
CA SER A 84 -1.65 18.22 -25.88
C SER A 84 -0.22 18.59 -26.22
N GLN A 85 0.28 18.08 -27.35
CA GLN A 85 1.58 18.46 -27.90
C GLN A 85 1.36 19.12 -29.26
N ILE A 86 1.95 20.31 -29.45
CA ILE A 86 1.94 20.98 -30.75
C ILE A 86 3.14 20.44 -31.55
N ASP A 87 2.87 19.54 -32.49
CA ASP A 87 3.89 19.11 -33.44
C ASP A 87 3.98 20.13 -34.58
N VAL A 88 5.05 20.93 -34.56
CA VAL A 88 5.40 21.82 -35.68
C VAL A 88 6.21 21.00 -36.69
N LYS A 89 5.55 20.53 -37.74
CA LYS A 89 6.25 19.97 -38.90
C LYS A 89 6.74 21.12 -39.79
N LYS A 90 8.05 21.32 -39.85
CA LYS A 90 8.69 22.17 -40.87
C LYS A 90 8.61 21.45 -42.22
N ASN A 91 7.74 21.91 -43.12
CA ASN A 91 7.80 21.52 -44.52
C ASN A 91 8.85 22.40 -45.21
N THR A 92 9.86 21.79 -45.83
CA THR A 92 10.98 22.50 -46.47
C THR A 92 10.64 23.19 -47.78
N ASP A 93 9.41 23.14 -48.28
CA ASP A 93 9.04 23.87 -49.49
C ASP A 93 7.65 24.50 -49.33
N GLN A 94 7.66 25.84 -49.33
CA GLN A 94 6.52 26.78 -49.30
C GLN A 94 5.83 27.01 -47.93
N GLU A 95 5.87 28.28 -47.51
CA GLU A 95 5.36 28.83 -46.25
C GLU A 95 3.90 28.44 -45.96
N LYS A 96 3.71 27.52 -45.02
CA LYS A 96 2.64 27.52 -44.01
C LYS A 96 2.94 26.43 -42.97
N ASP A 97 3.28 26.85 -41.75
CA ASP A 97 3.41 25.94 -40.62
C ASP A 97 2.08 25.22 -40.39
N LYS A 98 2.01 23.93 -40.72
CA LYS A 98 0.87 23.09 -40.36
C LYS A 98 1.08 22.60 -38.93
N LYS A 99 0.58 23.37 -37.96
CA LYS A 99 0.46 22.90 -36.57
C LYS A 99 -0.51 21.73 -36.55
N THR A 100 -0.01 20.56 -36.21
CA THR A 100 -0.86 19.40 -35.96
C THR A 100 -0.80 19.15 -34.46
N GLU A 101 -1.94 19.26 -33.79
CA GLU A 101 -2.05 18.89 -32.39
C GLU A 101 -2.08 17.35 -32.33
N SER A 102 -1.12 16.76 -31.61
CA SER A 102 -1.10 15.33 -31.34
C SER A 102 -1.28 15.10 -29.85
N GLU A 103 -2.19 14.19 -29.51
CA GLU A 103 -2.44 13.81 -28.13
C GLU A 103 -1.43 12.71 -27.75
N LYS A 104 -0.60 13.00 -26.75
CA LYS A 104 0.29 12.00 -26.16
C LYS A 104 -0.31 11.49 -24.86
N ILE A 105 -0.51 10.18 -24.79
CA ILE A 105 -0.98 9.48 -23.58
C ILE A 105 0.23 9.01 -22.78
N ASN A 106 0.33 9.44 -21.52
CA ASN A 106 1.31 8.95 -20.56
C ASN A 106 0.62 8.14 -19.45
N PHE A 107 1.30 7.10 -18.97
CA PHE A 107 0.82 6.26 -17.87
C PHE A 107 1.78 6.37 -16.68
N TYR A 108 1.20 6.40 -15.48
CA TYR A 108 1.92 6.54 -14.22
C TYR A 108 1.44 5.47 -13.23
N THR A 109 2.37 4.85 -12.50
CA THR A 109 2.05 3.79 -11.52
C THR A 109 1.96 4.34 -10.11
N LEU A 110 1.06 3.78 -9.29
CA LEU A 110 0.89 4.17 -7.89
C LEU A 110 2.13 3.75 -7.07
N LYS A 111 2.88 4.73 -6.58
CA LYS A 111 4.09 4.50 -5.77
C LYS A 111 3.91 4.79 -4.28
N LYS A 112 3.14 5.83 -3.97
CA LYS A 112 2.97 6.35 -2.60
C LYS A 112 1.51 6.66 -2.31
N VAL A 113 1.10 6.43 -1.06
CA VAL A 113 -0.21 6.86 -0.55
C VAL A 113 -0.02 7.74 0.68
N ILE A 114 -0.67 8.91 0.68
CA ILE A 114 -0.76 9.80 1.85
C ILE A 114 -2.19 9.73 2.37
N PHE A 115 -2.37 9.27 3.61
CA PHE A 115 -3.71 9.01 4.17
C PHE A 115 -4.31 10.25 4.85
N PRO A 116 -5.65 10.43 4.83
CA PRO A 116 -6.32 11.57 5.46
C PRO A 116 -6.42 11.44 6.98
N GLU A 117 -6.64 12.57 7.65
CA GLU A 117 -6.92 12.61 9.10
C GLU A 117 -8.25 11.95 9.48
N SER A 118 -9.23 11.98 8.58
CA SER A 118 -10.53 11.34 8.79
C SER A 118 -10.46 9.81 8.77
N LEU A 119 -9.35 9.21 8.32
CA LEU A 119 -9.28 7.77 8.10
C LEU A 119 -9.43 6.99 9.41
N LEU A 120 -10.39 6.06 9.43
CA LEU A 120 -10.70 5.16 10.54
C LEU A 120 -10.33 3.72 10.23
N GLU A 121 -10.39 3.31 8.96
CA GLU A 121 -10.22 1.92 8.55
C GLU A 121 -9.62 1.79 7.14
N ILE A 122 -8.75 0.79 6.97
CA ILE A 122 -8.35 0.27 5.66
C ILE A 122 -8.84 -1.16 5.60
N ASP A 123 -9.72 -1.48 4.64
CA ASP A 123 -10.36 -2.79 4.62
C ASP A 123 -9.48 -3.88 3.98
N ASP A 124 -10.00 -5.10 4.01
CA ASP A 124 -9.31 -6.27 3.48
C ASP A 124 -8.93 -6.08 2.00
N TYR A 125 -7.74 -6.54 1.63
CA TYR A 125 -7.24 -6.47 0.24
C TYR A 125 -7.16 -5.07 -0.39
N ALA A 126 -7.38 -3.98 0.38
CA ALA A 126 -7.50 -2.61 -0.15
C ALA A 126 -6.39 -2.24 -1.14
N PHE A 127 -5.14 -2.62 -0.85
CA PHE A 127 -3.97 -2.45 -1.69
C PHE A 127 -3.19 -3.78 -1.85
N TYR A 128 -3.89 -4.91 -1.88
CA TYR A 128 -3.26 -6.20 -2.16
C TYR A 128 -2.63 -6.24 -3.55
N VAL A 129 -1.50 -6.93 -3.66
CA VAL A 129 -0.84 -7.29 -4.91
C VAL A 129 -0.55 -8.79 -4.90
N ASP A 130 -0.99 -9.48 -5.95
CA ASP A 130 -0.48 -10.81 -6.24
C ASP A 130 0.90 -10.67 -6.90
N SER A 131 1.91 -11.31 -6.31
CA SER A 131 3.31 -11.27 -6.73
C SER A 131 3.55 -11.67 -8.19
N ALA A 132 2.60 -12.31 -8.86
CA ALA A 132 2.71 -12.75 -10.26
C ALA A 132 2.43 -11.66 -11.32
N ASN A 133 1.81 -10.53 -10.96
CA ASN A 133 1.16 -9.65 -11.94
C ASN A 133 1.73 -8.23 -12.05
N LEU A 134 2.70 -7.84 -11.23
CA LEU A 134 3.30 -6.50 -11.23
C LEU A 134 4.83 -6.54 -11.11
N ASP A 135 5.51 -5.73 -11.92
CA ASP A 135 6.94 -5.48 -11.77
C ASP A 135 7.22 -4.73 -10.46
N GLN A 136 8.44 -4.84 -9.92
CA GLN A 136 8.81 -4.23 -8.63
C GLN A 136 8.61 -2.70 -8.60
N ASN A 137 8.67 -2.04 -9.76
CA ASN A 137 8.48 -0.59 -9.90
C ASN A 137 7.00 -0.17 -9.95
N GLU A 138 6.08 -1.13 -10.06
CA GLU A 138 4.63 -0.90 -10.14
C GLU A 138 3.92 -1.15 -8.79
N LYS A 139 4.69 -1.51 -7.77
CA LYS A 139 4.24 -1.77 -6.41
C LYS A 139 4.38 -0.53 -5.54
N ILE A 140 3.53 -0.41 -4.53
CA ILE A 140 3.62 0.67 -3.55
C ILE A 140 4.91 0.52 -2.76
N GLN A 141 5.61 1.63 -2.57
CA GLN A 141 6.90 1.69 -1.86
C GLN A 141 6.81 2.52 -0.58
N GLU A 142 5.87 3.46 -0.51
CA GLU A 142 5.75 4.41 0.59
C GLU A 142 4.30 4.54 1.06
N LEU A 143 4.11 4.52 2.37
CA LEU A 143 2.85 4.83 3.04
C LEU A 143 3.10 5.97 4.02
N ASP A 144 2.24 6.98 3.99
CA ASP A 144 2.28 8.09 4.93
C ASP A 144 1.01 8.10 5.78
N PHE A 145 1.16 7.60 7.02
CA PHE A 145 0.13 7.61 8.06
C PHE A 145 0.23 8.81 9.00
N SER A 146 1.11 9.80 8.74
CA SER A 146 1.39 10.91 9.66
C SER A 146 0.16 11.73 10.03
N ARG A 147 -0.85 11.76 9.15
CA ARG A 147 -2.13 12.43 9.39
C ARG A 147 -3.22 11.49 9.89
N ALA A 148 -3.09 10.17 9.69
CA ALA A 148 -4.11 9.15 9.96
C ALA A 148 -4.23 8.81 11.46
N MET A 149 -4.31 9.82 12.31
CA MET A 149 -4.26 9.71 13.78
C MET A 149 -5.44 8.95 14.39
N LYS A 150 -6.52 8.73 13.61
CA LYS A 150 -7.74 8.04 14.00
C LYS A 150 -7.87 6.63 13.39
N LEU A 151 -6.89 6.18 12.61
CA LEU A 151 -6.90 4.86 11.98
C LEU A 151 -6.87 3.78 13.06
N ARG A 152 -7.90 2.94 13.11
CA ARG A 152 -8.06 1.87 14.12
C ARG A 152 -7.71 0.50 13.58
N ARG A 153 -8.01 0.23 12.31
CA ARG A 153 -7.90 -1.11 11.73
C ARG A 153 -7.24 -1.06 10.37
N ILE A 154 -6.28 -1.97 10.16
CA ILE A 154 -5.78 -2.34 8.84
C ILE A 154 -6.22 -3.78 8.58
N GLY A 155 -6.98 -3.98 7.51
CA GLY A 155 -7.63 -5.24 7.16
C GLY A 155 -6.66 -6.33 6.74
N SER A 156 -7.20 -7.54 6.62
CA SER A 156 -6.43 -8.70 6.18
C SER A 156 -5.94 -8.47 4.75
N PHE A 157 -4.69 -8.85 4.48
CA PHE A 157 -4.07 -8.74 3.15
C PHE A 157 -3.97 -7.31 2.59
N ALA A 158 -4.29 -6.27 3.38
CA ALA A 158 -4.50 -4.91 2.89
C ALA A 158 -3.32 -4.35 2.08
N PHE A 159 -2.08 -4.68 2.42
CA PHE A 159 -0.87 -4.25 1.72
C PHE A 159 0.04 -5.42 1.35
N GLN A 160 -0.47 -6.66 1.31
CA GLN A 160 0.36 -7.81 0.96
C GLN A 160 0.93 -7.67 -0.45
N GLY A 161 2.20 -8.06 -0.62
CA GLY A 161 2.83 -8.21 -1.94
C GLY A 161 3.33 -6.92 -2.58
N ASN A 162 3.33 -5.79 -1.85
CA ASN A 162 3.91 -4.53 -2.29
C ASN A 162 5.44 -4.51 -2.06
N ASN A 163 6.08 -3.33 -2.15
CA ASN A 163 7.52 -3.15 -1.97
C ASN A 163 7.82 -2.06 -0.91
N ILE A 164 7.03 -2.05 0.16
CA ILE A 164 7.16 -1.05 1.23
C ILE A 164 8.42 -1.36 2.03
N LYS A 165 9.26 -0.34 2.27
CA LYS A 165 10.56 -0.48 2.97
C LYS A 165 10.53 -0.07 4.43
N THR A 166 9.79 0.98 4.75
CA THR A 166 9.66 1.51 6.10
C THR A 166 8.19 1.76 6.40
N LEU A 167 7.81 1.57 7.65
CA LEU A 167 6.43 1.76 8.10
C LEU A 167 6.42 2.44 9.47
N VAL A 168 5.71 3.56 9.58
CA VAL A 168 5.40 4.20 10.86
C VAL A 168 3.92 3.98 11.15
N LEU A 169 3.60 3.26 12.22
CA LEU A 169 2.22 2.96 12.57
C LEU A 169 1.56 4.16 13.28
N PRO A 170 0.30 4.51 12.95
CA PRO A 170 -0.39 5.62 13.58
C PRO A 170 -0.84 5.29 15.01
N PRO A 171 -1.07 6.30 15.86
CA PRO A 171 -1.21 6.07 17.29
C PRO A 171 -2.50 5.38 17.76
N SER A 172 -3.57 5.46 16.96
CA SER A 172 -4.86 4.86 17.31
C SER A 172 -5.06 3.46 16.77
N ILE A 173 -4.06 2.86 16.12
CA ILE A 173 -4.19 1.51 15.56
C ILE A 173 -4.42 0.50 16.68
N THR A 174 -5.47 -0.30 16.58
CA THR A 174 -5.84 -1.34 17.55
C THR A 174 -5.52 -2.74 17.03
N SER A 175 -5.61 -2.95 15.73
CA SER A 175 -5.32 -4.26 15.12
C SER A 175 -4.71 -4.15 13.73
N ILE A 176 -3.81 -5.08 13.44
CA ILE A 176 -3.17 -5.28 12.14
C ILE A 176 -3.60 -6.66 11.64
N GLY A 177 -4.35 -6.69 10.54
CA GLY A 177 -5.03 -7.88 10.03
C GLY A 177 -4.10 -8.97 9.50
N LYS A 178 -4.69 -10.15 9.25
CA LYS A 178 -3.98 -11.34 8.75
C LYS A 178 -3.20 -10.98 7.49
N GLN A 179 -1.90 -11.23 7.48
CA GLN A 179 -1.01 -10.97 6.35
C GLN A 179 -1.09 -9.54 5.79
N ALA A 180 -1.50 -8.55 6.60
CA ALA A 180 -1.71 -7.18 6.14
C ALA A 180 -0.49 -6.58 5.43
N PHE A 181 0.73 -6.85 5.92
CA PHE A 181 1.99 -6.39 5.36
C PHE A 181 2.90 -7.54 4.90
N ALA A 182 2.34 -8.73 4.68
CA ALA A 182 3.14 -9.89 4.25
C ALA A 182 3.79 -9.66 2.87
N LYS A 183 4.95 -10.27 2.63
CA LYS A 183 5.66 -10.23 1.33
C LYS A 183 5.95 -8.81 0.85
N ASN A 184 6.51 -8.00 1.73
CA ASN A 184 7.02 -6.66 1.42
C ASN A 184 8.55 -6.64 1.54
N SER A 185 9.15 -5.46 1.56
CA SER A 185 10.58 -5.28 1.80
C SER A 185 10.83 -4.52 3.11
N LEU A 186 9.95 -4.67 4.12
CA LEU A 186 10.02 -3.88 5.35
C LEU A 186 11.33 -4.17 6.08
N GLU A 187 12.19 -3.17 6.18
CA GLU A 187 13.44 -3.20 6.95
C GLU A 187 13.20 -2.66 8.37
N THR A 188 12.32 -1.67 8.50
CA THR A 188 11.94 -1.06 9.77
C THR A 188 10.43 -0.88 9.88
N VAL A 189 9.91 -1.14 11.08
CA VAL A 189 8.55 -0.81 11.47
C VAL A 189 8.61 -0.09 12.81
N ASP A 190 8.17 1.18 12.83
CA ASP A 190 8.08 1.97 14.05
C ASP A 190 6.72 1.74 14.72
N PHE A 191 6.74 0.97 15.82
CA PHE A 191 5.59 0.71 16.68
C PHE A 191 5.45 1.73 17.83
N SER A 192 6.36 2.70 17.96
CA SER A 192 6.48 3.57 19.14
C SER A 192 5.23 4.41 19.41
N GLN A 193 4.51 4.79 18.36
CA GLN A 193 3.27 5.56 18.47
C GLN A 193 2.03 4.68 18.66
N ALA A 194 2.07 3.40 18.26
CA ALA A 194 0.96 2.45 18.26
C ALA A 194 0.54 1.97 19.66
N THR A 195 0.37 2.90 20.60
CA THR A 195 0.09 2.68 22.02
C THR A 195 -1.24 1.98 22.29
N LYS A 196 -2.17 1.99 21.32
CA LYS A 196 -3.47 1.30 21.39
C LYS A 196 -3.48 -0.08 20.70
N LEU A 197 -2.33 -0.57 20.22
CA LEU A 197 -2.26 -1.85 19.52
C LEU A 197 -2.55 -3.01 20.48
N GLU A 198 -3.57 -3.80 20.18
CA GLU A 198 -4.03 -4.94 20.99
C GLU A 198 -3.61 -6.27 20.38
N THR A 199 -3.64 -6.40 19.05
CA THR A 199 -3.30 -7.64 18.35
C THR A 199 -2.48 -7.42 17.08
N ILE A 200 -1.55 -8.35 16.85
CA ILE A 200 -0.84 -8.51 15.57
C ILE A 200 -1.24 -9.88 15.01
N GLU A 201 -2.04 -9.88 13.95
CA GLU A 201 -2.67 -11.09 13.43
C GLU A 201 -1.71 -12.03 12.68
N THR A 202 -2.25 -13.21 12.34
CA THR A 202 -1.51 -14.30 11.70
C THR A 202 -0.76 -13.81 10.46
N GLY A 203 0.55 -14.01 10.44
CA GLY A 203 1.39 -13.63 9.31
C GLY A 203 1.43 -12.15 8.96
N ALA A 204 0.98 -11.23 9.83
CA ALA A 204 0.83 -9.81 9.53
C ALA A 204 2.07 -9.18 8.86
N PHE A 205 3.27 -9.57 9.28
CA PHE A 205 4.56 -9.13 8.75
C PHE A 205 5.40 -10.31 8.18
N PHE A 206 4.76 -11.41 7.78
CA PHE A 206 5.42 -12.57 7.18
C PHE A 206 6.23 -12.19 5.94
N ASP A 207 7.44 -12.75 5.78
CA ASP A 207 8.29 -12.56 4.59
C ASP A 207 8.62 -11.09 4.32
N ASN A 208 9.46 -10.55 5.20
CA ASN A 208 9.97 -9.18 5.18
C ASN A 208 11.47 -9.17 5.58
N LYS A 209 12.04 -8.00 5.86
CA LYS A 209 13.47 -7.82 6.19
C LYS A 209 13.68 -7.12 7.54
N ILE A 210 12.71 -7.20 8.45
CA ILE A 210 12.75 -6.48 9.73
C ILE A 210 13.93 -7.01 10.55
N THR A 211 14.82 -6.13 11.00
CA THR A 211 16.03 -6.51 11.76
C THR A 211 15.89 -6.33 13.26
N GLU A 212 15.09 -5.36 13.69
CA GLU A 212 14.83 -5.04 15.09
C GLU A 212 13.34 -4.83 15.32
N LEU A 213 12.84 -5.29 16.46
CA LEU A 213 11.44 -5.14 16.86
C LEU A 213 11.35 -4.56 18.27
N ASP A 214 10.99 -3.28 18.36
CA ASP A 214 10.73 -2.61 19.65
C ASP A 214 9.21 -2.47 19.86
N LEU A 215 8.69 -3.23 20.82
CA LEU A 215 7.30 -3.21 21.28
C LEU A 215 7.14 -2.56 22.67
N SER A 216 8.17 -1.85 23.17
CA SER A 216 8.21 -1.30 24.53
C SER A 216 7.17 -0.22 24.83
N LYS A 217 6.51 0.31 23.79
CA LYS A 217 5.44 1.31 23.89
C LYS A 217 4.04 0.71 23.75
N ASN A 218 3.91 -0.55 23.37
CA ASN A 218 2.62 -1.21 23.10
C ASN A 218 2.10 -1.90 24.36
N LEU A 219 1.81 -1.11 25.40
CA LEU A 219 1.56 -1.59 26.77
C LEU A 219 0.33 -2.50 26.93
N ILE A 220 -0.59 -2.45 25.97
CA ILE A 220 -1.83 -3.22 25.98
C ILE A 220 -1.84 -4.37 24.95
N LEU A 221 -0.74 -4.58 24.23
CA LEU A 221 -0.62 -5.67 23.26
C LEU A 221 -0.86 -7.01 23.97
N ALA A 222 -1.93 -7.69 23.59
CA ALA A 222 -2.40 -8.91 24.25
C ALA A 222 -1.91 -10.17 23.53
N GLU A 223 -1.76 -10.10 22.19
CA GLU A 223 -1.47 -11.31 21.41
C GLU A 223 -0.69 -11.02 20.12
N ILE A 224 0.36 -11.83 19.92
CA ILE A 224 1.09 -11.96 18.65
C ILE A 224 0.74 -13.33 18.08
N PHE A 225 -0.02 -13.33 16.99
CA PHE A 225 -0.60 -14.54 16.39
C PHE A 225 0.43 -15.39 15.63
N PRO A 226 0.04 -16.58 15.14
CA PRO A 226 0.97 -17.48 14.49
C PRO A 226 1.67 -16.87 13.28
N GLY A 227 2.99 -17.06 13.18
CA GLY A 227 3.79 -16.61 12.05
C GLY A 227 3.81 -15.09 11.83
N SER A 228 3.32 -14.25 12.77
CA SER A 228 3.17 -12.81 12.57
C SER A 228 4.44 -12.12 12.07
N PHE A 229 5.62 -12.57 12.50
CA PHE A 229 6.93 -12.08 12.04
C PHE A 229 7.79 -13.21 11.45
N GLU A 230 7.19 -14.31 10.98
CA GLU A 230 7.95 -15.41 10.37
C GLU A 230 8.67 -14.95 9.10
N THR A 231 9.88 -15.48 8.86
CA THR A 231 10.72 -15.15 7.69
C THR A 231 11.04 -13.65 7.64
N ASN A 232 11.83 -13.22 8.62
CA ASN A 232 12.37 -11.86 8.75
C ASN A 232 13.86 -11.95 9.13
N GLN A 233 14.46 -10.85 9.60
CA GLN A 233 15.86 -10.80 10.03
C GLN A 233 16.00 -10.35 11.50
N ILE A 234 14.94 -10.53 12.30
CA ILE A 234 14.83 -9.98 13.65
C ILE A 234 15.91 -10.61 14.53
N ASN A 235 16.76 -9.78 15.13
CA ASN A 235 17.86 -10.23 16.00
C ASN A 235 17.48 -10.24 17.49
N GLN A 236 16.51 -9.41 17.89
CA GLN A 236 16.03 -9.24 19.25
C GLN A 236 14.64 -8.60 19.23
N VAL A 237 13.87 -8.83 20.28
CA VAL A 237 12.58 -8.19 20.49
C VAL A 237 12.60 -7.51 21.84
N LYS A 238 12.23 -6.23 21.89
CA LYS A 238 12.16 -5.47 23.14
C LYS A 238 10.72 -5.25 23.54
N PHE A 239 10.39 -5.59 24.78
CA PHE A 239 9.08 -5.35 25.38
C PHE A 239 9.19 -4.31 26.49
N ASN A 240 8.18 -4.26 27.36
CA ASN A 240 8.16 -3.44 28.56
C ASN A 240 7.78 -4.34 29.74
N PRO A 241 8.57 -4.41 30.82
CA PRO A 241 8.30 -5.38 31.89
C PRO A 241 7.02 -5.04 32.68
N ASN A 242 6.49 -3.82 32.51
CA ASN A 242 5.27 -3.33 33.14
C ASN A 242 4.04 -3.38 32.22
N SER A 243 4.16 -3.89 30.98
CA SER A 243 2.98 -4.07 30.12
C SER A 243 2.11 -5.24 30.56
N LYS A 244 0.91 -5.37 29.98
CA LYS A 244 0.06 -6.54 30.21
C LYS A 244 0.81 -7.82 29.77
N PRO A 245 0.60 -8.97 30.47
CA PRO A 245 1.03 -10.26 29.95
C PRO A 245 0.42 -10.51 28.58
N LEU A 246 1.21 -11.10 27.67
CA LEU A 246 0.78 -11.38 26.31
C LEU A 246 0.99 -12.85 25.95
N ILE A 247 0.28 -13.30 24.92
CA ILE A 247 0.48 -14.60 24.31
C ILE A 247 1.25 -14.42 23.01
N ILE A 248 2.39 -15.09 22.89
CA ILE A 248 3.17 -15.18 21.65
C ILE A 248 2.99 -16.58 21.09
N ARG A 249 2.33 -16.65 19.95
CA ARG A 249 1.87 -17.91 19.34
C ARG A 249 2.96 -18.60 18.53
N LYS A 250 2.63 -19.82 18.12
CA LYS A 250 3.48 -20.71 17.32
C LYS A 250 4.05 -20.02 16.09
N SER A 251 5.34 -20.25 15.86
CA SER A 251 6.07 -19.74 14.70
C SER A 251 6.15 -18.22 14.60
N ALA A 252 5.69 -17.44 15.60
CA ALA A 252 5.64 -15.97 15.51
C ALA A 252 6.96 -15.35 15.06
N PHE A 253 8.10 -15.94 15.46
CA PHE A 253 9.45 -15.51 15.09
C PHE A 253 10.24 -16.61 14.35
N LYS A 254 9.57 -17.59 13.76
CA LYS A 254 10.24 -18.63 12.95
C LYS A 254 11.03 -18.01 11.78
N ASN A 255 12.13 -18.63 11.39
CA ASN A 255 13.00 -18.15 10.29
C ASN A 255 13.44 -16.69 10.48
N ASN A 256 13.87 -16.35 11.70
CA ASN A 256 14.56 -15.10 12.02
C ASN A 256 15.97 -15.40 12.53
N VAL A 257 16.74 -14.33 12.82
CA VAL A 257 18.04 -14.47 13.50
C VAL A 257 17.82 -14.86 14.97
N ILE A 258 16.78 -14.33 15.61
CA ILE A 258 16.35 -14.72 16.96
C ILE A 258 15.90 -16.18 16.97
N SER A 259 16.46 -16.96 17.90
CA SER A 259 16.18 -18.40 18.04
C SER A 259 16.13 -18.88 19.49
N VAL A 260 16.26 -17.96 20.46
CA VAL A 260 16.30 -18.25 21.89
C VAL A 260 15.58 -17.16 22.69
N ASP A 261 14.98 -17.54 23.81
CA ASP A 261 14.17 -16.63 24.64
C ASP A 261 14.97 -15.48 25.28
N SER A 262 16.28 -15.64 25.47
CA SER A 262 17.15 -14.60 26.06
C SER A 262 17.27 -13.32 25.21
N LYS A 263 16.79 -13.37 23.96
CA LYS A 263 16.69 -12.23 23.04
C LYS A 263 15.32 -11.53 23.09
N LEU A 264 14.38 -12.02 23.91
CA LEU A 264 13.14 -11.34 24.26
C LEU A 264 13.39 -10.46 25.49
N LEU A 265 13.86 -9.24 25.24
CA LEU A 265 14.22 -8.30 26.29
C LEU A 265 12.94 -7.76 26.95
N ASP A 266 12.96 -7.65 28.28
CA ASP A 266 11.88 -7.00 29.04
C ASP A 266 10.49 -7.65 28.90
N LEU A 267 10.42 -8.95 28.59
CA LEU A 267 9.16 -9.67 28.45
C LEU A 267 8.34 -9.59 29.75
N PRO A 268 7.05 -9.20 29.71
CA PRO A 268 6.20 -9.11 30.90
C PRO A 268 6.07 -10.46 31.61
N LYS A 269 6.05 -10.41 32.94
CA LYS A 269 5.80 -11.62 33.75
C LYS A 269 4.47 -12.26 33.37
N ASN A 270 4.41 -13.59 33.45
CA ASN A 270 3.23 -14.41 33.11
C ASN A 270 2.83 -14.40 31.62
N SER A 271 3.68 -13.88 30.73
CA SER A 271 3.48 -14.04 29.28
C SER A 271 3.61 -15.50 28.88
N LYS A 272 2.82 -15.92 27.88
CA LYS A 272 2.80 -17.30 27.38
C LYS A 272 3.53 -17.38 26.04
N LEU A 273 4.53 -18.25 25.94
CA LEU A 273 5.25 -18.54 24.70
C LEU A 273 4.84 -19.93 24.21
N GLU A 274 4.39 -20.04 22.95
CA GLU A 274 3.90 -21.30 22.37
C GLU A 274 4.76 -21.71 21.17
N ASN A 275 5.92 -22.34 21.34
CA ASN A 275 6.79 -22.77 20.23
C ASN A 275 7.06 -21.65 19.21
N ILE A 276 7.46 -20.48 19.72
CA ILE A 276 7.50 -19.21 18.96
C ILE A 276 8.55 -19.20 17.83
N PHE A 277 9.54 -20.08 17.88
CA PHE A 277 10.60 -20.22 16.87
C PHE A 277 10.41 -21.42 15.93
N SER A 278 9.42 -22.29 16.18
CA SER A 278 9.23 -23.59 15.49
C SER A 278 8.29 -23.52 14.31
#